data_AF-A0A947Y818-F1
#
_entry.id   AF-A0A947Y818-F1
#
_cell.length_a   1.000
_cell.length_b   1.000
_cell.length_c   1.000
_cell.angle_alpha   90.00
_cell.angle_beta   90.00
_cell.angle_gamma   90.00
#
_symmetry.space_group_name_H-M   'P 1'
#
loop_
_entity.id
_entity.type
_entity.pdbx_description
1 polymer ?
#
loop_
_entity_poly.entity_id
_entity_poly.type
_entity_poly.pdbx_seq_one_letter_code
_entity_poly.pdbx_strand_id
1 'polypeptide(L)'
;MIGWKAWGSALLVLVGYPLASRYALSQGWSSAWLATLLPVLVYCVLLVFFARTLRPGRIPMISRFARMEQGELSEELHTYTRRLTVIWCVFFAGMAGLALALAAWAPLQVWYLHTFFFSYLLIALLFLGEYLYRRWRYPHYRHASPWALLRNIRSHGLR
;
A
#
# COMPACT_ATOMS: atom_id res chain seq x y z
N MET A 1 -15.76 5.63 -13.09
CA MET A 1 -16.68 4.83 -12.24
C MET A 1 -16.13 3.43 -12.11
N ILE A 2 -15.43 3.10 -11.01
CA ILE A 2 -14.92 1.75 -10.74
C ILE A 2 -16.10 0.94 -10.20
N GLY A 3 -16.79 0.20 -11.09
CA GLY A 3 -18.02 -0.51 -10.75
C GLY A 3 -17.81 -1.63 -9.72
N TRP A 4 -18.87 -1.96 -8.98
CA TRP A 4 -18.92 -3.04 -7.96
C TRP A 4 -18.31 -4.39 -8.41
N LYS A 5 -18.34 -4.66 -9.72
CA LYS A 5 -17.70 -5.83 -10.35
C LYS A 5 -16.16 -5.86 -10.19
N ALA A 6 -15.51 -4.69 -10.15
CA ALA A 6 -14.07 -4.56 -9.93
C ALA A 6 -13.64 -4.93 -8.49
N TRP A 7 -14.56 -4.78 -7.52
CA TRP A 7 -14.32 -5.23 -6.15
C TRP A 7 -14.51 -6.74 -6.00
N GLY A 8 -15.46 -7.32 -6.74
CA GLY A 8 -15.61 -8.77 -6.85
C GLY A 8 -14.39 -9.45 -7.48
N SER A 9 -13.84 -8.87 -8.55
CA SER A 9 -12.59 -9.37 -9.15
C SER A 9 -11.38 -9.14 -8.26
N ALA A 10 -11.30 -8.03 -7.51
CA ALA A 10 -10.24 -7.82 -6.53
C ALA A 10 -10.28 -8.87 -5.42
N LEU A 11 -11.45 -9.19 -4.86
CA LEU A 11 -11.63 -10.25 -3.86
C LEU A 11 -11.27 -11.64 -4.41
N LEU A 12 -11.67 -11.94 -5.66
CA LEU A 12 -11.31 -13.19 -6.34
C LEU A 12 -9.80 -13.28 -6.60
N VAL A 13 -9.12 -12.18 -6.89
CA VAL A 13 -7.66 -12.16 -7.01
C VAL A 13 -7.01 -12.31 -5.64
N LEU A 14 -7.53 -11.64 -4.60
CA LEU A 14 -6.99 -11.68 -3.23
C LEU A 14 -7.11 -13.08 -2.58
N VAL A 15 -8.15 -13.85 -2.91
CA VAL A 15 -8.39 -15.20 -2.34
C VAL A 15 -8.03 -16.32 -3.34
N GLY A 16 -8.24 -16.11 -4.63
CA GLY A 16 -7.98 -17.12 -5.66
C GLY A 16 -6.50 -17.31 -5.94
N TYR A 17 -5.71 -16.23 -5.94
CA TYR A 17 -4.27 -16.29 -6.11
C TYR A 17 -3.55 -17.16 -5.04
N PRO A 18 -3.83 -16.98 -3.73
CA PRO A 18 -3.27 -17.85 -2.68
C PRO A 18 -3.59 -19.33 -2.84
N LEU A 19 -4.83 -19.64 -3.24
CA LEU A 19 -5.29 -21.03 -3.36
C LEU A 19 -4.70 -21.70 -4.61
N ALA A 20 -4.64 -20.97 -5.72
CA ALA A 20 -4.03 -21.43 -6.96
C ALA A 20 -2.52 -21.68 -6.82
N SER A 21 -1.79 -20.80 -6.14
CA SER A 21 -0.35 -20.97 -5.92
C SER A 21 -0.05 -22.15 -4.97
N ARG A 22 -0.85 -22.34 -3.91
CA ARG A 22 -0.74 -23.51 -3.01
C ARG A 22 -1.04 -24.82 -3.73
N TYR A 23 -2.09 -24.84 -4.55
CA TYR A 23 -2.44 -26.01 -5.35
C TYR A 23 -1.32 -26.35 -6.33
N ALA A 24 -0.82 -25.36 -7.08
CA ALA A 24 0.28 -25.57 -8.03
C ALA A 24 1.57 -26.06 -7.36
N LEU A 25 1.96 -25.50 -6.21
CA LEU A 25 3.11 -25.98 -5.43
C LEU A 25 2.89 -27.42 -4.92
N SER A 26 1.67 -27.77 -4.48
CA SER A 26 1.34 -29.12 -4.02
C SER A 26 1.38 -30.18 -5.13
N GLN A 27 1.15 -29.76 -6.38
CA GLN A 27 1.24 -30.62 -7.57
C GLN A 27 2.66 -30.68 -8.16
N GLY A 28 3.65 -30.09 -7.48
CA GLY A 28 5.05 -30.10 -7.93
C GLY A 28 5.32 -29.25 -9.17
N TRP A 29 4.47 -28.27 -9.47
CA TRP A 29 4.71 -27.37 -10.61
C TRP A 29 5.96 -26.53 -10.34
N SER A 30 7.00 -26.80 -11.13
CA SER A 30 8.30 -26.13 -11.02
C SER A 30 8.25 -24.63 -11.30
N SER A 31 7.14 -24.08 -11.79
CA SER A 31 6.93 -22.63 -11.99
C SER A 31 6.27 -21.95 -10.80
N ALA A 32 5.75 -22.69 -9.81
CA ALA A 32 4.94 -22.12 -8.75
C ALA A 32 5.74 -21.29 -7.72
N TRP A 33 7.08 -21.40 -7.70
CA TRP A 33 7.95 -20.47 -6.97
C TRP A 33 7.89 -19.04 -7.55
N LEU A 34 7.58 -18.86 -8.84
CA LEU A 34 7.39 -17.53 -9.43
C LEU A 34 6.21 -16.81 -8.78
N ALA A 35 5.18 -17.57 -8.36
CA ALA A 35 4.07 -17.00 -7.62
C ALA A 35 4.52 -16.50 -6.23
N THR A 36 5.45 -17.19 -5.56
CA THR A 36 5.94 -16.70 -4.26
C THR A 36 6.74 -15.39 -4.35
N LEU A 37 7.24 -15.04 -5.54
CA LEU A 37 7.96 -13.80 -5.79
C LEU A 37 7.07 -12.62 -6.18
N LEU A 38 5.80 -12.84 -6.56
CA LEU A 38 4.93 -11.76 -6.99
C LEU A 38 4.73 -10.69 -5.90
N PRO A 39 4.51 -11.03 -4.61
CA PRO A 39 4.43 -10.02 -3.56
C PRO A 39 5.71 -9.21 -3.42
N VAL A 40 6.88 -9.84 -3.55
CA VAL A 40 8.19 -9.17 -3.54
C VAL A 40 8.26 -8.14 -4.67
N LEU A 41 7.89 -8.54 -5.89
CA LEU A 41 7.87 -7.66 -7.05
C LEU A 41 6.94 -6.47 -6.85
N VAL A 42 5.74 -6.69 -6.29
CA VAL A 42 4.79 -5.61 -5.98
C VAL A 42 5.41 -4.60 -5.02
N TYR A 43 6.04 -5.05 -3.91
CA TYR A 43 6.70 -4.15 -2.97
C TYR A 43 7.89 -3.41 -3.60
N CYS A 44 8.68 -4.07 -4.45
CA CYS A 44 9.78 -3.44 -5.19
C CYS A 44 9.29 -2.37 -6.16
N VAL A 45 8.21 -2.63 -6.90
CA VAL A 45 7.61 -1.65 -7.82
C VAL A 45 7.12 -0.43 -7.05
N LEU A 46 6.41 -0.65 -5.93
CA LEU A 46 5.94 0.44 -5.06
C LEU A 46 7.10 1.24 -4.46
N LEU A 47 8.13 0.56 -3.97
CA LEU A 47 9.36 1.17 -3.48
C LEU A 47 9.99 2.08 -4.54
N VAL A 48 10.21 1.55 -5.74
CA VAL A 48 10.82 2.31 -6.86
C VAL A 48 9.95 3.50 -7.23
N PHE A 49 8.63 3.33 -7.26
CA PHE A 49 7.69 4.39 -7.58
C PHE A 49 7.75 5.54 -6.57
N PHE A 50 7.76 5.24 -5.27
CA PHE A 50 7.91 6.25 -4.22
C PHE A 50 9.32 6.85 -4.20
N ALA A 51 10.37 6.03 -4.29
CA ALA A 51 11.76 6.47 -4.23
C ALA A 51 12.12 7.42 -5.39
N ARG A 52 11.58 7.17 -6.60
CA ARG A 52 11.77 8.07 -7.75
C ARG A 52 11.24 9.48 -7.49
N THR A 53 10.23 9.64 -6.64
CA THR A 53 9.69 10.97 -6.29
C THR A 53 10.50 11.74 -5.26
N LEU A 54 11.44 11.07 -4.56
CA LEU A 54 12.32 11.71 -3.59
C LEU A 54 13.53 12.40 -4.22
N ARG A 55 13.77 12.20 -5.52
CA ARG A 55 14.89 12.81 -6.24
C ARG A 55 14.85 14.36 -6.16
N PRO A 56 16.01 15.05 -6.17
CA PRO A 56 16.05 16.51 -6.22
C PRO A 56 15.22 17.06 -7.37
N GLY A 57 14.48 18.15 -7.13
CA GLY A 57 13.60 18.77 -8.13
C GLY A 57 12.29 18.03 -8.42
N ARG A 58 11.98 16.93 -7.71
CA ARG A 58 10.69 16.23 -7.80
C ARG A 58 9.85 16.44 -6.55
N ILE A 59 8.53 16.40 -6.73
CA ILE A 59 7.56 16.48 -5.63
C ILE A 59 7.36 15.05 -5.08
N PRO A 60 7.61 14.81 -3.77
CA PRO A 60 7.38 13.50 -3.15
C PRO A 60 5.95 13.01 -3.34
N MET A 61 5.76 11.70 -3.47
CA MET A 61 4.47 11.10 -3.78
C MET A 61 3.38 11.53 -2.80
N ILE A 62 3.68 11.53 -1.50
CA ILE A 62 2.69 11.87 -0.47
C ILE A 62 2.39 13.37 -0.47
N SER A 63 3.37 14.21 -0.84
CA SER A 63 3.12 15.63 -1.07
C SER A 63 2.15 15.84 -2.24
N ARG A 64 2.25 15.02 -3.30
CA ARG A 64 1.28 15.08 -4.43
C ARG A 64 -0.13 14.74 -3.96
N PHE A 65 -0.30 13.67 -3.18
CA PHE A 65 -1.62 13.32 -2.62
C PHE A 65 -2.16 14.39 -1.69
N ALA A 66 -1.33 14.92 -0.79
CA ALA A 66 -1.73 15.99 0.12
C ALA A 66 -2.12 17.27 -0.63
N ARG A 67 -1.44 17.62 -1.73
CA ARG A 67 -1.83 18.74 -2.60
C ARG A 67 -3.18 18.53 -3.27
N MET A 68 -3.50 17.31 -3.67
CA MET A 68 -4.80 16.98 -4.27
C MET A 68 -5.94 17.09 -3.25
N GLU A 69 -5.67 16.80 -1.97
CA GLU A 69 -6.67 16.86 -0.91
C GLU A 69 -6.91 18.29 -0.37
N GLN A 70 -5.83 19.07 -0.19
CA GLN A 70 -5.86 20.32 0.58
C GLN A 70 -5.48 21.55 -0.24
N GLY A 71 -5.01 21.38 -1.49
CA GLY A 71 -4.56 22.46 -2.36
C GLY A 71 -3.09 22.80 -2.13
N GLU A 72 -2.79 24.06 -1.84
CA GLU A 72 -1.42 24.49 -1.56
C GLU A 72 -0.95 23.97 -0.20
N LEU A 73 0.28 23.44 -0.17
CA LEU A 73 0.90 22.93 1.06
C LEU A 73 1.83 23.98 1.63
N SER A 74 1.75 24.18 2.95
CA SER A 74 2.77 24.94 3.68
C SER A 74 4.13 24.25 3.57
N GLU A 75 5.20 25.02 3.77
CA GLU A 75 6.58 24.52 3.72
C GLU A 75 6.83 23.42 4.79
N GLU A 76 6.20 23.55 5.96
CA GLU A 76 6.23 22.51 7.00
C GLU A 76 5.61 21.19 6.51
N LEU A 77 4.43 21.24 5.89
CA LEU A 77 3.77 20.05 5.34
C LEU A 77 4.55 19.44 4.18
N HIS A 78 5.25 20.26 3.39
CA HIS A 78 6.17 19.78 2.35
C HIS A 78 7.30 18.93 2.94
N THR A 79 7.95 19.42 4.00
CA THR A 79 9.03 18.68 4.68
C THR A 79 8.50 17.41 5.35
N TYR A 80 7.35 17.50 6.03
CA TYR A 80 6.71 16.36 6.67
C TYR A 80 6.34 15.26 5.68
N THR A 81 5.64 15.61 4.59
CA THR A 81 5.22 14.63 3.58
C THR A 81 6.40 14.02 2.82
N ARG A 82 7.51 14.75 2.68
CA ARG A 82 8.78 14.19 2.18
C ARG A 82 9.34 13.12 3.13
N ARG A 83 9.44 13.40 4.43
CA ARG A 83 9.88 12.41 5.44
C ARG A 83 8.97 11.20 5.48
N LEU A 84 7.67 11.42 5.40
CA LEU A 84 6.70 10.33 5.32
C LEU A 84 6.89 9.48 4.06
N THR A 85 7.20 10.10 2.91
CA THR A 85 7.52 9.35 1.68
C THR A 85 8.76 8.47 1.87
N VAL A 86 9.77 8.93 2.62
CA VAL A 86 10.94 8.11 3.01
C VAL A 86 10.53 6.93 3.90
N ILE A 87 9.68 7.16 4.91
CA ILE A 87 9.16 6.09 5.77
C ILE A 87 8.46 5.01 4.95
N TRP A 88 7.64 5.41 3.98
CA TRP A 88 6.99 4.48 3.05
C TRP A 88 8.01 3.70 2.20
N CYS A 89 9.08 4.32 1.73
CA CYS A 89 10.16 3.61 1.05
C CYS A 89 10.82 2.57 1.97
N VAL A 90 11.19 2.94 3.19
CA VAL A 90 11.80 2.00 4.16
C VAL A 90 10.84 0.84 4.45
N PHE A 91 9.55 1.13 4.62
CA PHE A 91 8.51 0.12 4.83
C PHE A 91 8.42 -0.86 3.65
N PHE A 92 8.31 -0.36 2.41
CA PHE A 92 8.25 -1.24 1.23
C PHE A 92 9.52 -2.05 1.03
N ALA A 93 10.70 -1.48 1.32
CA ALA A 93 11.96 -2.22 1.29
C ALA A 93 11.98 -3.35 2.33
N GLY A 94 11.54 -3.08 3.56
CA GLY A 94 11.40 -4.09 4.60
C GLY A 94 10.40 -5.19 4.25
N MET A 95 9.24 -4.82 3.69
CA MET A 95 8.23 -5.77 3.21
C MET A 95 8.74 -6.65 2.07
N ALA A 96 9.46 -6.07 1.10
CA ALA A 96 10.08 -6.81 0.01
C ALA A 96 11.12 -7.81 0.53
N GLY A 97 12.01 -7.35 1.42
CA GLY A 97 13.05 -8.19 2.03
C GLY A 97 12.47 -9.33 2.85
N LEU A 98 11.46 -9.05 3.68
CA LEU A 98 10.80 -10.06 4.50
C LEU A 98 10.05 -11.08 3.65
N ALA A 99 9.28 -10.63 2.65
CA ALA A 99 8.59 -11.53 1.72
C ALA A 99 9.56 -12.43 0.93
N LEU A 100 10.71 -11.88 0.52
CA LEU A 100 11.76 -12.63 -0.16
C LEU A 100 12.42 -13.66 0.78
N ALA A 101 12.72 -13.26 2.02
CA ALA A 101 13.30 -14.15 3.02
C ALA A 101 12.36 -15.32 3.35
N LEU A 102 11.06 -15.04 3.53
CA LEU A 102 10.07 -16.07 3.78
C LEU A 102 9.89 -16.99 2.57
N ALA A 103 9.98 -16.47 1.35
CA ALA A 103 9.90 -17.30 0.14
C ALA A 103 11.12 -18.24 0.01
N ALA A 104 12.29 -17.82 0.48
CA ALA A 104 13.53 -18.59 0.38
C ALA A 104 13.70 -19.64 1.48
N TRP A 105 13.29 -19.32 2.72
CA TRP A 105 13.67 -20.11 3.90
C TRP A 105 12.52 -20.58 4.78
N ALA A 106 11.32 -20.01 4.64
CA ALA A 106 10.22 -20.33 5.55
C ALA A 106 9.30 -21.43 4.97
N PRO A 107 8.62 -22.20 5.84
CA PRO A 107 7.54 -23.07 5.41
C PRO A 107 6.45 -22.28 4.69
N LEU A 108 5.81 -22.89 3.69
CA LEU A 108 4.78 -22.26 2.85
C LEU A 108 3.64 -21.64 3.67
N GLN A 109 3.28 -22.26 4.81
CA GLN A 109 2.26 -21.75 5.72
C GLN A 109 2.63 -20.40 6.33
N VAL A 110 3.91 -20.22 6.70
CA VAL A 110 4.41 -18.97 7.28
C VAL A 110 4.45 -17.87 6.21
N TRP A 111 4.91 -18.21 5.00
CA TRP A 111 4.87 -17.31 3.87
C TRP A 111 3.44 -16.83 3.57
N TYR A 112 2.48 -17.77 3.53
CA TYR A 112 1.07 -17.46 3.31
C TYR A 112 0.52 -16.50 4.38
N LEU A 113 0.75 -16.82 5.66
CA LEU A 113 0.28 -16.00 6.76
C LEU A 113 0.88 -14.57 6.69
N HIS A 114 2.14 -14.46 6.28
CA HIS A 114 2.73 -13.16 6.06
C HIS A 114 2.06 -12.40 4.91
N THR A 115 2.00 -12.99 3.71
CA THR A 115 1.49 -12.34 2.51
C THR A 115 0.02 -11.92 2.63
N PHE A 116 -0.82 -12.74 3.25
CA PHE A 116 -2.27 -12.52 3.27
C PHE A 116 -2.80 -11.89 4.56
N PHE A 117 -2.06 -11.96 5.67
CA PHE A 117 -2.49 -11.40 6.94
C PHE A 117 -1.56 -10.29 7.43
N PHE A 118 -0.29 -10.61 7.71
CA PHE A 118 0.62 -9.63 8.31
C PHE A 118 0.92 -8.45 7.38
N SER A 119 1.03 -8.66 6.08
CA SER A 119 1.22 -7.59 5.11
C SER A 119 0.11 -6.54 5.17
N TYR A 120 -1.14 -6.99 5.18
CA TYR A 120 -2.30 -6.10 5.24
C TYR A 120 -2.40 -5.42 6.61
N LEU A 121 -2.11 -6.16 7.69
CA LEU A 121 -2.07 -5.61 9.04
C LEU A 121 -1.01 -4.51 9.17
N LEU A 122 0.21 -4.75 8.71
CA LEU A 122 1.32 -3.79 8.77
C LEU A 122 1.02 -2.53 7.94
N ILE A 123 0.45 -2.70 6.74
CA ILE A 123 0.02 -1.57 5.91
C ILE A 123 -1.07 -0.77 6.64
N ALA A 124 -2.07 -1.43 7.21
CA ALA A 124 -3.14 -0.78 7.96
C ALA A 124 -2.61 -0.03 9.19
N LEU A 125 -1.66 -0.61 9.93
CA LEU A 125 -1.02 0.02 11.07
C LEU A 125 -0.21 1.25 10.66
N LEU A 126 0.51 1.20 9.54
CA LEU A 126 1.25 2.36 9.03
C LEU A 126 0.30 3.50 8.65
N PHE A 127 -0.80 3.20 7.95
CA PHE A 127 -1.83 4.19 7.64
C PHE A 127 -2.51 4.74 8.88
N LEU A 128 -2.84 3.89 9.86
CA LEU A 128 -3.46 4.31 11.10
C LEU A 128 -2.52 5.21 11.92
N GLY A 129 -1.25 4.83 12.04
CA GLY A 129 -0.24 5.62 12.72
C GLY A 129 -0.04 6.98 12.06
N GLU A 130 -0.02 7.02 10.73
CA GLU A 130 0.06 8.26 9.95
C GLU A 130 -1.15 9.16 10.20
N TYR A 131 -2.36 8.59 10.17
CA TYR A 131 -3.60 9.31 10.42
C TYR A 131 -3.65 9.88 11.84
N LEU A 132 -3.31 9.08 12.84
CA LEU A 132 -3.25 9.51 14.24
C LEU A 132 -2.20 10.60 14.45
N TYR A 133 -1.01 10.43 13.86
CA TYR A 133 0.05 11.44 13.92
C TYR A 133 -0.40 12.77 13.29
N ARG A 134 -1.06 12.74 12.12
CA ARG A 134 -1.61 13.94 11.50
C ARG A 134 -2.70 14.60 12.34
N ARG A 135 -3.57 13.81 12.95
CA ARG A 135 -4.65 14.34 13.80
C ARG A 135 -4.09 15.03 15.04
N TRP A 136 -3.02 14.49 15.62
CA TRP A 136 -2.38 15.06 16.81
C TRP A 136 -1.48 16.27 16.49
N ARG A 137 -0.62 16.16 15.48
CA ARG A 137 0.37 17.20 15.14
C ARG A 137 -0.21 18.34 14.30
N TYR A 138 -1.18 18.05 13.44
CA TYR A 138 -1.76 19.00 12.47
C TYR A 138 -3.29 19.12 12.62
N PRO A 139 -3.83 19.42 13.82
CA PRO A 139 -5.28 19.44 14.05
C PRO A 139 -6.02 20.53 13.25
N HIS A 140 -5.32 21.60 12.86
CA HIS A 140 -5.88 22.75 12.13
C HIS A 140 -5.91 22.58 10.61
N TYR A 141 -5.24 21.56 10.06
CA TYR A 141 -5.31 21.26 8.63
C TYR A 141 -6.52 20.38 8.33
N ARG A 142 -7.18 20.61 7.20
CA ARG A 142 -8.41 19.91 6.84
C ARG A 142 -8.11 18.43 6.56
N HIS A 143 -8.34 17.56 7.53
CA HIS A 143 -8.25 16.11 7.32
C HIS A 143 -9.44 15.66 6.48
N ALA A 144 -9.23 15.40 5.19
CA ALA A 144 -10.21 14.70 4.40
C ALA A 144 -10.32 13.28 4.98
N SER A 145 -11.31 13.05 5.85
CA SER A 145 -11.57 11.69 6.28
C SER A 145 -11.98 10.88 5.05
N PRO A 146 -11.54 9.62 4.90
CA PRO A 146 -12.00 8.75 3.81
C PRO A 146 -13.55 8.73 3.72
N TRP A 147 -14.21 8.89 4.86
CA TRP A 147 -15.66 8.99 5.02
C TRP A 147 -16.26 10.33 4.56
N ALA A 148 -15.51 11.42 4.61
CA ALA A 148 -15.94 12.72 4.07
C ALA A 148 -15.90 12.72 2.53
N LEU A 149 -14.91 12.05 1.93
CA LEU A 149 -14.85 11.82 0.48
C LEU A 149 -15.99 10.92 -0.01
N LEU A 150 -16.27 9.81 0.68
CA LEU A 150 -17.42 8.94 0.39
C LEU A 150 -18.76 9.67 0.54
N ARG A 151 -18.90 10.55 1.55
CA ARG A 151 -20.09 11.41 1.70
C ARG A 151 -20.22 12.43 0.56
N ASN A 152 -19.12 13.04 0.12
CA ASN A 152 -19.16 14.06 -0.93
C ASN A 152 -19.54 13.47 -2.29
N ILE A 153 -19.01 12.30 -2.66
CA ILE A 153 -19.37 11.60 -3.91
C ILE A 153 -20.86 11.24 -3.93
N ARG A 154 -21.43 10.86 -2.79
CA ARG A 154 -22.87 10.58 -2.68
C ARG A 154 -23.74 11.83 -2.84
N SER A 155 -23.21 13.01 -2.54
CA SER A 155 -23.93 14.29 -2.63
C SER A 155 -23.85 14.98 -4.00
N HIS A 156 -22.84 14.67 -4.82
CA HIS A 156 -22.62 15.29 -6.14
C HIS A 156 -22.92 14.36 -7.33
N GLY A 157 -23.41 13.14 -7.08
CA GLY A 157 -23.75 12.13 -8.10
C GLY A 157 -25.22 12.09 -8.54
N LEU A 158 -26.03 13.13 -8.28
CA LEU A 158 -27.44 13.22 -8.68
C LEU A 158 -27.79 14.58 -9.31
N ARG A 159 -27.03 15.03 -10.30
CA ARG A 159 -27.50 15.97 -11.32
C ARG A 159 -26.95 15.58 -12.67
#